data_AF-A0A8K0CST4-F1
#
_entry.id   AF-A0A8K0CST4-F1
#
_cell.length_a   1.000
_cell.length_b   1.000
_cell.length_c   1.000
_cell.angle_alpha   90.00
_cell.angle_beta   90.00
_cell.angle_gamma   90.00
#
_symmetry.space_group_name_H-M   'P 1'
#
loop_
_entity.id
_entity.type
_entity.pdbx_description
1 polymer ?
#
loop_
_entity_poly.entity_id
_entity_poly.type
_entity_poly.pdbx_seq_one_letter_code
_entity_poly.pdbx_strand_id
1 'polypeptide(L)'
;MTKTNWGTLHKSMKKRRKEYYLKDDFAKKPTLKKFKNNSEESNKFYGPNCEKPDMNEIDLKKAKEEFLSTLKVDSANGIMIELNTRHQANSKLWHSERKKRITASWFGE
;
A
#
# COMPACT_ATOMS: atom_id res chain seq x y z
N MET A 1 1.41 -35.92 22.39
CA MET A 1 0.86 -34.63 21.90
C MET A 1 0.59 -33.72 23.10
N THR A 2 1.42 -32.71 23.33
CA THR A 2 1.25 -31.76 24.45
C THR A 2 0.33 -30.61 24.01
N LYS A 3 -0.84 -30.50 24.63
CA LYS A 3 -1.79 -29.41 24.38
C LYS A 3 -1.20 -28.10 24.93
N THR A 4 -0.84 -27.16 24.06
CA THR A 4 -0.42 -25.82 24.45
C THR A 4 -1.61 -25.03 25.00
N ASN A 5 -1.49 -24.56 26.24
CA ASN A 5 -2.54 -23.81 26.92
C ASN A 5 -2.51 -22.33 26.48
N TRP A 6 -3.31 -22.01 25.46
CA TRP A 6 -3.43 -20.68 24.85
C TRP A 6 -3.79 -19.55 25.84
N GLY A 7 -4.46 -19.89 26.95
CA GLY A 7 -4.84 -18.91 27.97
C GLY A 7 -3.65 -18.28 28.71
N THR A 8 -2.58 -19.05 28.93
CA THR A 8 -1.37 -18.58 29.63
C THR A 8 -0.51 -17.71 28.72
N LEU A 9 -0.43 -18.04 27.42
CA LEU A 9 0.29 -17.26 26.41
C LEU A 9 -0.33 -15.87 26.23
N HIS A 10 -1.66 -15.78 26.18
CA HIS A 10 -2.36 -14.51 25.98
C HIS A 10 -2.22 -13.56 27.18
N LYS A 11 -2.21 -14.08 28.41
CA LYS A 11 -1.95 -13.30 29.63
C LYS A 11 -0.49 -12.77 29.66
N SER A 12 0.48 -13.60 29.27
CA SER A 12 1.89 -13.22 29.12
C SER A 12 2.09 -12.11 28.08
N MET A 13 1.42 -12.20 26.92
CA MET A 13 1.48 -11.18 25.87
C MET A 13 0.87 -9.84 26.28
N LYS A 14 -0.26 -9.83 27.01
CA LYS A 14 -0.84 -8.60 27.56
C LYS A 14 0.08 -7.92 28.57
N LYS A 15 0.78 -8.70 29.41
CA LYS A 15 1.76 -8.19 30.37
C LYS A 15 2.97 -7.57 29.66
N ARG A 16 3.52 -8.23 28.63
CA ARG A 16 4.61 -7.67 27.80
C ARG A 16 4.21 -6.38 27.07
N ARG A 17 2.99 -6.30 26.52
CA ARG A 17 2.50 -5.06 25.90
C ARG A 17 2.45 -3.91 26.91
N LYS A 18 1.92 -4.16 28.11
CA LYS A 18 1.82 -3.13 29.16
C LYS A 18 3.20 -2.64 29.62
N GLU A 19 4.20 -3.52 29.74
CA GLU A 19 5.57 -3.13 30.06
C GLU A 19 6.25 -2.32 28.95
N TYR A 20 5.92 -2.56 27.68
CA TYR A 20 6.46 -1.76 26.57
C TYR A 20 5.92 -0.32 26.62
N TYR A 21 4.62 -0.14 26.86
CA TYR A 21 4.00 1.18 26.96
C TYR A 21 4.38 1.97 28.23
N LEU A 22 4.88 1.31 29.27
CA LEU A 22 5.29 1.96 30.52
C LEU A 22 6.78 2.33 30.56
N LYS A 23 7.59 1.85 29.60
CA LYS A 23 9.04 2.13 29.52
C LYS A 23 9.37 3.30 28.59
N ASP A 24 8.40 3.79 27.83
CA ASP A 24 8.54 4.99 27.01
C ASP A 24 8.23 6.24 27.83
N ASP A 25 9.19 6.66 28.66
CA ASP A 25 9.22 7.98 29.31
C ASP A 25 9.49 9.14 28.33
N PHE A 26 9.32 8.91 27.02
CA PHE A 26 9.50 9.88 25.94
C PHE A 26 8.27 9.96 25.02
N ALA A 27 7.17 10.57 25.49
CA ALA A 27 6.29 11.36 24.62
C ALA A 27 5.24 12.12 25.46
N LYS A 28 5.69 13.10 26.27
CA LYS A 28 4.82 14.25 26.51
C LYS A 28 4.60 14.90 25.14
N LYS A 29 3.48 14.58 24.47
CA LYS A 29 3.13 15.18 23.19
C LYS A 29 3.13 16.70 23.40
N PRO A 30 3.94 17.49 22.68
CA PRO A 30 3.80 18.93 22.75
C PRO A 30 2.36 19.24 22.35
N THR A 31 1.64 20.00 23.18
CA THR A 31 0.31 20.48 22.82
C THR A 31 0.47 21.34 21.58
N LEU A 32 0.24 20.74 20.41
CA LEU A 32 0.25 21.43 19.13
C LEU A 32 -0.73 22.61 19.27
N LYS A 33 -0.19 23.83 19.25
CA LYS A 33 -1.00 25.04 19.09
C LYS A 33 -1.83 24.80 17.83
N LYS A 34 -3.16 24.72 17.99
CA LYS A 34 -4.08 24.60 16.87
C LYS A 34 -3.89 25.85 16.01
N PHE A 35 -3.15 25.73 14.91
CA PHE A 35 -3.13 26.74 13.87
C PHE A 35 -4.58 26.84 13.36
N LYS A 36 -5.19 28.01 13.54
CA LYS A 36 -6.46 28.32 12.89
C LYS A 36 -6.15 28.47 11.41
N ASN A 37 -6.44 27.42 10.64
CA ASN A 37 -6.43 27.52 9.19
C ASN A 37 -7.66 28.34 8.79
N ASN A 38 -7.45 29.62 8.51
CA ASN A 38 -8.35 30.40 7.67
C ASN A 38 -7.97 30.07 6.22
N SER A 39 -8.73 29.21 5.55
CA SER A 39 -8.78 29.23 4.08
C SER A 39 -10.01 28.47 3.63
N GLU A 40 -10.67 29.03 2.62
CA GLU A 40 -11.83 28.49 1.92
C GLU A 40 -11.78 26.97 1.70
N GLU A 41 -12.91 26.31 1.94
CA GLU A 41 -13.36 25.08 1.27
C GLU A 41 -12.35 23.94 1.03
N SER A 42 -11.51 23.64 2.03
CA SER A 42 -10.70 22.41 1.97
C SER A 42 -11.58 21.17 1.84
N ASN A 43 -11.35 20.35 0.81
CA ASN A 43 -12.06 19.09 0.61
C ASN A 43 -11.96 18.22 1.89
N LYS A 44 -13.11 17.86 2.49
CA LYS A 44 -13.18 17.13 3.78
C LYS A 44 -12.39 15.82 3.83
N PHE A 45 -12.07 15.25 2.67
CA PHE A 45 -11.34 13.99 2.56
C PHE A 45 -9.82 14.16 2.41
N TYR A 46 -9.34 15.40 2.24
CA TYR A 46 -7.94 15.70 2.01
C TYR A 46 -7.44 16.80 2.96
N GLY A 47 -6.12 16.86 3.16
CA GLY A 47 -5.50 17.87 4.02
C GLY A 47 -5.49 19.26 3.38
N PRO A 48 -5.19 20.32 4.16
CA PRO A 48 -5.21 21.72 3.69
C PRO A 48 -4.32 22.04 2.49
N ASN A 49 -3.32 21.19 2.19
CA ASN A 49 -2.36 21.38 1.11
C ASN A 49 -2.58 20.44 -0.08
N CYS A 50 -3.67 19.65 -0.09
CA CYS A 50 -3.88 18.58 -1.07
C CYS A 50 -4.59 19.02 -2.34
N GLU A 51 -4.89 20.31 -2.49
CA GLU A 51 -5.60 20.87 -3.66
C GLU A 51 -4.68 21.13 -4.85
N LYS A 52 -3.37 21.13 -4.64
CA LYS A 52 -2.38 21.31 -5.70
C LYS A 52 -1.87 19.94 -6.16
N PRO A 53 -2.00 19.59 -7.45
CA PRO A 53 -1.37 18.37 -7.97
C PRO A 53 0.16 18.45 -7.83
N ASP A 54 0.78 17.37 -7.39
CA ASP A 54 2.25 17.29 -7.27
C ASP A 54 2.95 17.26 -8.64
N MET A 55 2.20 16.97 -9.71
CA MET A 55 2.71 16.78 -11.08
C MET A 55 1.93 17.64 -12.06
N ASN A 56 2.63 18.28 -13.00
CA ASN A 56 1.99 19.06 -14.06
C ASN A 56 1.23 18.14 -15.02
N GLU A 57 0.20 18.68 -15.67
CA GLU A 57 -0.63 17.90 -16.60
C GLU A 57 0.15 17.30 -17.77
N ILE A 58 1.16 18.01 -18.27
CA ILE A 58 2.01 17.57 -19.38
C ILE A 58 2.82 16.34 -18.95
N ASP A 59 3.43 16.40 -17.77
CA ASP A 59 4.23 15.30 -17.22
C ASP A 59 3.35 14.08 -16.93
N LEU A 60 2.13 14.32 -16.42
CA LEU A 60 1.15 13.26 -16.16
C LEU A 60 0.70 12.58 -17.46
N LYS A 61 0.43 13.34 -18.53
CA LYS A 61 0.08 12.78 -19.84
C LYS A 61 1.21 11.93 -20.40
N LYS A 62 2.45 12.43 -20.32
CA LYS A 62 3.63 11.69 -20.76
C LYS A 62 3.82 10.39 -19.97
N ALA A 63 3.76 10.45 -18.64
CA ALA A 63 3.88 9.28 -17.77
C ALA A 63 2.80 8.23 -18.06
N LYS A 64 1.56 8.68 -18.34
CA LYS A 64 0.45 7.81 -18.75
C LYS A 64 0.76 7.11 -20.07
N GLU A 65 1.21 7.84 -21.09
CA GLU A 65 1.53 7.28 -22.40
C GLU A 65 2.68 6.27 -22.33
N GLU A 66 3.74 6.61 -21.59
CA GLU A 66 4.84 5.70 -21.30
C GLU A 66 4.34 4.43 -20.63
N PHE A 67 3.53 4.54 -19.58
CA PHE A 67 2.96 3.38 -18.90
C PHE A 67 2.11 2.51 -19.84
N LEU A 68 1.22 3.11 -20.63
CA LEU A 68 0.40 2.40 -21.62
C LEU A 68 1.26 1.68 -22.67
N SER A 69 2.37 2.28 -23.09
CA SER A 69 3.31 1.64 -24.01
C SER A 69 3.91 0.36 -23.40
N THR A 70 4.21 0.36 -22.09
CA THR A 70 4.76 -0.83 -21.40
C THR A 70 3.75 -1.97 -21.24
N LEU A 71 2.45 -1.67 -21.32
CA LEU A 71 1.39 -2.67 -21.21
C LEU A 71 1.12 -3.41 -22.53
N LYS A 72 1.50 -2.81 -23.66
CA LYS A 72 1.36 -3.43 -24.98
C LYS A 72 2.28 -4.64 -25.08
N VAL A 73 1.69 -5.76 -25.46
CA VAL A 73 2.41 -7.03 -25.61
C VAL A 73 1.98 -7.66 -26.91
N ASP A 74 2.94 -7.93 -27.79
CA ASP A 74 2.71 -8.66 -29.04
C ASP A 74 2.35 -10.10 -28.74
N SER A 75 1.61 -10.76 -29.66
CA SER A 75 1.16 -12.14 -29.50
C SER A 75 2.30 -13.12 -29.14
N ALA A 76 3.44 -13.02 -29.83
CA ALA A 76 4.61 -13.85 -29.55
C ALA A 76 5.19 -13.61 -28.14
N ASN A 77 5.28 -12.34 -27.72
CA ASN A 77 5.74 -11.98 -26.38
C ASN A 77 4.74 -12.43 -25.30
N GLY A 78 3.43 -12.41 -25.61
CA GLY A 78 2.39 -12.92 -24.73
C GLY A 78 2.56 -14.41 -24.44
N ILE A 79 2.86 -15.21 -25.46
CA ILE A 79 3.16 -16.64 -25.31
C ILE A 79 4.41 -16.85 -24.45
N MET A 80 5.48 -16.08 -24.69
CA MET A 80 6.71 -16.19 -23.89
C MET A 80 6.49 -15.81 -22.42
N ILE A 81 5.69 -14.76 -22.16
CA ILE A 81 5.32 -14.37 -20.79
C ILE A 81 4.51 -15.49 -20.13
N GLU A 82 3.54 -16.09 -20.82
CA GLU A 82 2.78 -17.24 -20.30
C GLU A 82 3.72 -18.38 -19.88
N LEU A 83 4.58 -18.84 -20.80
CA LEU A 83 5.52 -19.93 -20.57
C LEU A 83 6.41 -19.66 -19.34
N ASN A 84 6.98 -18.46 -19.26
CA ASN A 84 7.89 -18.07 -18.17
C ASN A 84 7.19 -17.80 -16.83
N THR A 85 5.86 -17.66 -16.84
CA THR A 85 5.07 -17.37 -15.63
C THR A 85 4.20 -18.54 -15.16
N ARG A 86 4.31 -19.72 -15.78
CA ARG A 86 3.57 -20.94 -15.38
C ARG A 86 3.72 -21.35 -13.92
N HIS A 87 4.86 -21.03 -13.30
CA HIS A 87 5.11 -21.29 -11.88
C HIS A 87 4.44 -20.28 -10.93
N GLN A 88 3.69 -19.31 -11.48
CA GLN A 88 2.83 -18.35 -10.77
C GLN A 88 3.53 -17.70 -9.57
N ALA A 89 3.12 -18.07 -8.34
CA ALA A 89 3.60 -17.47 -7.10
C ALA A 89 5.13 -17.53 -6.93
N ASN A 90 5.80 -18.51 -7.54
CA ASN A 90 7.25 -18.67 -7.46
C ASN A 90 8.02 -17.90 -8.56
N SER A 91 7.31 -17.21 -9.47
CA SER A 91 7.92 -16.41 -10.54
C SER A 91 7.88 -14.93 -10.18
N LYS A 92 9.05 -14.28 -10.10
CA LYS A 92 9.15 -12.82 -9.94
C LYS A 92 8.50 -12.08 -11.11
N LEU A 93 8.63 -12.64 -12.32
CA LEU A 93 8.03 -12.09 -13.54
C LEU A 93 6.50 -12.08 -13.42
N TRP A 94 5.89 -13.16 -12.93
CA TRP A 94 4.44 -13.24 -12.70
C TRP A 94 3.93 -12.11 -11.81
N HIS A 95 4.58 -11.87 -10.67
CA HIS A 95 4.20 -10.77 -9.77
C HIS A 95 4.33 -9.39 -10.45
N SER A 96 5.40 -9.19 -11.22
CA SER A 96 5.62 -7.93 -11.92
C SER A 96 4.57 -7.66 -13.01
N GLU A 97 4.18 -8.67 -13.78
CA GLU A 97 3.14 -8.54 -14.80
C GLU A 97 1.76 -8.35 -14.18
N ARG A 98 1.48 -9.10 -13.10
CA ARG A 98 0.21 -8.99 -12.36
C ARG A 98 0.03 -7.62 -11.72
N LYS A 99 1.09 -7.01 -11.17
CA LYS A 99 1.02 -5.67 -10.55
C LYS A 99 0.64 -4.57 -11.54
N LYS A 100 1.00 -4.73 -12.81
CA LYS A 100 0.72 -3.76 -13.88
C LYS A 100 -0.72 -3.87 -14.42
N ARG A 101 -1.44 -4.98 -14.15
CA ARG A 101 -2.69 -5.34 -14.85
C ARG A 101 -3.82 -5.63 -13.87
N ILE A 102 -5.04 -5.30 -14.28
CA ILE A 102 -6.24 -5.80 -13.59
C ILE A 102 -6.38 -7.28 -13.94
N THR A 103 -6.66 -8.11 -12.94
CA THR A 103 -6.71 -9.57 -13.11
C THR A 103 -8.09 -10.11 -12.85
N ALA A 104 -8.39 -11.32 -13.33
CA ALA A 104 -9.70 -11.95 -13.20
C ALA A 104 -10.23 -11.95 -11.74
N SER A 105 -9.37 -12.15 -10.75
CA SER A 105 -9.75 -12.12 -9.33
C SER A 105 -10.24 -10.76 -8.82
N TRP A 106 -10.03 -9.68 -9.57
CA TRP A 106 -10.59 -8.35 -9.24
C TRP A 106 -12.02 -8.18 -9.77
N PHE A 107 -12.45 -9.04 -10.69
CA PHE A 107 -13.80 -9.03 -11.23
C PHE A 107 -14.63 -10.09 -10.49
N GLY A 108 -15.36 -9.71 -9.44
CA GLY A 108 -16.29 -10.63 -8.76
C GLY A 108 -16.36 -10.54 -7.22
N GLU A 109 -16.41 -9.34 -6.66
CA GLU A 109 -17.03 -9.06 -5.35
C GLU A 109 -18.34 -8.29 -5.57
#